data_AF-A0A6I3X8Q9-F1
#
_entry.id   AF-A0A6I3X8Q9-F1
#
_cell.length_a   1.000
_cell.length_b   1.000
_cell.length_c   1.000
_cell.angle_alpha   90.00
_cell.angle_beta   90.00
_cell.angle_gamma   90.00
#
_symmetry.space_group_name_H-M   'P 1'
#
loop_
_entity.id
_entity.type
_entity.pdbx_description
1 polymer ?
#
loop_
_entity_poly.entity_id
_entity_poly.type
_entity_poly.pdbx_seq_one_letter_code
_entity_poly.pdbx_strand_id
1 'polypeptide(L)'
;MNVFQRITAAFDGTATAVSAHCDLPCGVYDPAQAKLEAQSVKACMEKYAASSDADFKVRATGIKEERAELVKHHLWVLWTDYFKPEHLEAHPTLHDLFWKATKSAGEAKKTNDVAVADRLLSEIDAIAEIFWATKK
;
A
#
# COMPACT_ATOMS: atom_id res chain seq x y z
N MET A 1 -10.85 41.73 24.53
CA MET A 1 -10.94 40.28 24.22
C MET A 1 -11.61 39.61 25.40
N ASN A 2 -12.85 39.14 25.25
CA ASN A 2 -13.54 38.51 26.37
C ASN A 2 -12.88 37.15 26.69
N VAL A 3 -13.15 36.60 27.87
CA VAL A 3 -12.56 35.35 28.35
C VAL A 3 -12.76 34.20 27.35
N PHE A 4 -13.90 34.18 26.65
CA PHE A 4 -14.23 33.18 25.63
C PHE A 4 -13.26 33.20 24.43
N GLN A 5 -12.88 34.39 23.94
CA GLN A 5 -11.93 34.52 22.81
C GLN A 5 -10.48 34.14 23.17
N ARG A 6 -10.11 34.23 24.45
CA ARG A 6 -8.79 33.78 24.92
C ARG A 6 -8.74 32.26 25.13
N ILE A 7 -9.85 31.66 25.51
CA ILE A 7 -9.98 30.21 25.65
C ILE A 7 -9.89 29.55 24.28
N THR A 8 -10.62 30.02 23.27
CA THR A 8 -10.55 29.44 21.91
C THR A 8 -9.19 29.58 21.26
N ALA A 9 -8.50 30.72 21.40
CA ALA A 9 -7.15 30.91 20.86
C ALA A 9 -6.10 29.99 21.52
N ALA A 10 -6.30 29.58 22.78
CA ALA A 10 -5.45 28.59 23.45
C ALA A 10 -5.71 27.15 22.95
N PHE A 11 -6.92 26.87 22.43
CA PHE A 11 -7.25 25.59 21.81
C PHE A 11 -6.78 25.48 20.36
N ASP A 12 -6.81 26.57 19.58
CA ASP A 12 -6.42 26.53 18.15
C ASP A 12 -4.90 26.63 17.91
N GLY A 13 -4.14 27.27 18.80
CA GLY A 13 -2.67 27.41 18.66
C GLY A 13 -1.86 26.13 18.94
N THR A 14 -2.54 25.03 19.27
CA THR A 14 -1.95 23.73 19.68
C THR A 14 -2.30 22.58 18.72
N ALA A 15 -2.93 22.86 17.58
CA ALA A 15 -3.36 21.83 16.64
C ALA A 15 -2.16 21.11 16.00
N THR A 16 -2.07 19.82 16.28
CA THR A 16 -1.04 18.86 15.89
C THR A 16 -1.07 18.55 14.39
N ALA A 17 0.09 18.17 13.84
CA ALA A 17 0.20 17.75 12.45
C ALA A 17 -0.75 16.58 12.12
N VAL A 18 -1.47 16.68 10.99
CA VAL A 18 -2.42 15.69 10.50
C VAL A 18 -2.06 15.25 9.07
N SER A 19 -2.22 13.97 8.75
CA SER A 19 -2.01 13.42 7.40
C SER A 19 -3.21 12.59 6.99
N ALA A 20 -3.69 12.78 5.75
CA ALA A 20 -4.93 12.19 5.27
C ALA A 20 -4.79 11.12 4.16
N HIS A 21 -4.61 9.86 4.60
CA HIS A 21 -4.81 8.54 3.96
C HIS A 21 -5.24 7.57 5.08
N CYS A 22 -6.25 8.01 5.84
CA CYS A 22 -6.19 8.26 7.29
C CYS A 22 -7.47 7.89 8.06
N ASP A 23 -8.26 6.96 7.55
CA ASP A 23 -9.39 6.42 8.31
C ASP A 23 -10.48 7.47 8.69
N LEU A 24 -10.65 8.54 7.87
CA LEU A 24 -11.78 9.50 7.94
C LEU A 24 -13.06 9.02 7.21
N PRO A 25 -13.02 7.90 6.47
CA PRO A 25 -13.28 7.79 5.02
C PRO A 25 -13.33 9.08 4.17
N CYS A 26 -12.22 9.45 3.55
CA CYS A 26 -12.18 10.58 2.60
C CYS A 26 -12.81 10.28 1.23
N GLY A 27 -13.15 9.01 0.94
CA GLY A 27 -13.73 8.57 -0.33
C GLY A 27 -12.73 8.43 -1.49
N VAL A 28 -11.45 8.75 -1.27
CA VAL A 28 -10.39 8.67 -2.28
C VAL A 28 -9.54 7.43 -2.02
N TYR A 29 -9.62 6.48 -2.94
CA TYR A 29 -8.85 5.23 -2.92
C TYR A 29 -8.37 4.95 -4.34
N ASP A 30 -7.17 4.39 -4.47
CA ASP A 30 -6.65 3.93 -5.76
C ASP A 30 -5.63 2.79 -5.55
N PRO A 31 -5.84 1.60 -6.15
CA PRO A 31 -4.85 0.52 -6.19
C PRO A 31 -3.48 0.92 -6.72
N ALA A 32 -3.37 2.04 -7.44
CA ALA A 32 -2.11 2.62 -7.89
C ALA A 32 -1.08 2.80 -6.76
N GLN A 33 -1.50 3.12 -5.52
CA GLN A 33 -0.57 3.24 -4.40
C GLN A 33 0.17 1.91 -4.15
N ALA A 34 -0.57 0.80 -4.06
CA ALA A 34 0.05 -0.53 -3.93
C ALA A 34 0.87 -0.90 -5.17
N LYS A 35 0.38 -0.58 -6.37
CA LYS A 35 1.06 -0.91 -7.64
C LYS A 35 2.41 -0.20 -7.80
N LEU A 36 2.49 1.09 -7.50
CA LEU A 36 3.73 1.87 -7.60
C LEU A 36 4.81 1.35 -6.63
N GLU A 37 4.41 0.98 -5.42
CA GLU A 37 5.32 0.38 -4.44
C GLU A 37 5.78 -1.01 -4.89
N ALA A 38 4.90 -1.84 -5.47
CA ALA A 38 5.27 -3.14 -6.02
C ALA A 38 6.18 -3.04 -7.25
N GLN A 39 5.99 -2.03 -8.11
CA GLN A 39 6.91 -1.72 -9.21
C GLN A 39 8.28 -1.33 -8.68
N SER A 40 8.33 -0.59 -7.57
CA SER A 40 9.58 -0.22 -6.90
C SER A 40 10.29 -1.44 -6.31
N VAL A 41 9.54 -2.40 -5.73
CA VAL A 41 10.06 -3.71 -5.29
C VAL A 41 10.71 -4.45 -6.45
N LYS A 42 10.00 -4.59 -7.59
CA LYS A 42 10.54 -5.24 -8.80
C LYS A 42 11.83 -4.56 -9.28
N ALA A 43 11.80 -3.23 -9.41
CA ALA A 43 12.96 -2.46 -9.86
C ALA A 43 14.16 -2.61 -8.92
N CYS A 44 13.94 -2.73 -7.60
CA CYS A 44 15.02 -3.01 -6.64
C CYS A 44 15.65 -4.39 -6.89
N MET A 45 14.85 -5.42 -7.17
CA MET A 45 15.36 -6.77 -7.48
C MET A 45 16.15 -6.79 -8.80
N GLU A 46 15.66 -6.14 -9.84
CA GLU A 46 16.36 -6.04 -11.13
C GLU A 46 17.70 -5.29 -10.98
N LYS A 47 17.70 -4.17 -10.26
CA LYS A 47 18.92 -3.41 -9.98
C LYS A 47 19.89 -4.20 -9.09
N TYR A 48 19.39 -4.96 -8.12
CA TYR A 48 20.20 -5.85 -7.30
C TYR A 48 20.92 -6.88 -8.18
N ALA A 49 20.21 -7.50 -9.13
CA ALA A 49 20.78 -8.48 -10.04
C ALA A 49 21.79 -7.88 -11.04
N ALA A 50 21.55 -6.65 -11.49
CA ALA A 50 22.43 -5.94 -12.42
C ALA A 50 23.70 -5.34 -11.80
N SER A 51 23.84 -5.38 -10.47
CA SER A 51 24.99 -4.81 -9.76
C SER A 51 25.92 -5.89 -9.21
N SER A 52 27.23 -5.63 -9.21
CA SER A 52 28.23 -6.40 -8.47
C SER A 52 28.66 -5.74 -7.17
N ASP A 53 28.25 -4.49 -6.91
CA ASP A 53 28.62 -3.74 -5.71
C ASP A 53 27.85 -4.23 -4.47
N ALA A 54 28.58 -4.58 -3.42
CA ALA A 54 28.01 -5.16 -2.19
C ALA A 54 27.18 -4.14 -1.41
N ASP A 55 27.65 -2.89 -1.30
CA ASP A 55 26.96 -1.83 -0.57
C ASP A 55 25.66 -1.44 -1.27
N PHE A 56 25.68 -1.35 -2.61
CA PHE A 56 24.48 -1.17 -3.41
C PHE A 56 23.45 -2.28 -3.17
N LYS A 57 23.88 -3.54 -3.13
CA LYS A 57 23.01 -4.70 -2.89
C LYS A 57 22.35 -4.65 -1.50
N VAL A 58 23.10 -4.24 -0.47
CA VAL A 58 22.56 -4.05 0.88
C VAL A 58 21.49 -2.96 0.87
N ARG A 59 21.77 -1.81 0.24
CA ARG A 59 20.81 -0.70 0.13
C ARG A 59 19.56 -1.09 -0.66
N ALA A 60 19.71 -1.79 -1.78
CA ALA A 60 18.58 -2.27 -2.59
C ALA A 60 17.69 -3.23 -1.79
N THR A 61 18.30 -4.11 -0.98
CA THR A 61 17.55 -5.02 -0.09
C THR A 61 16.79 -4.24 0.98
N GLY A 62 17.42 -3.26 1.62
CA GLY A 62 16.79 -2.42 2.64
C GLY A 62 15.60 -1.62 2.09
N ILE A 63 15.79 -0.94 0.96
CA ILE A 63 14.72 -0.17 0.30
C ILE A 63 13.56 -1.10 -0.11
N LYS A 64 13.87 -2.24 -0.73
CA LYS A 64 12.87 -3.25 -1.12
C LYS A 64 12.00 -3.69 0.06
N GLU A 65 12.60 -3.87 1.23
CA GLU A 65 11.89 -4.26 2.46
C GLU A 65 10.85 -3.23 2.89
N GLU A 66 11.19 -1.95 2.80
CA GLU A 66 10.29 -0.84 3.11
C GLU A 66 9.17 -0.72 2.07
N ARG A 67 9.50 -0.79 0.77
CA ARG A 67 8.51 -0.65 -0.30
C ARG A 67 7.49 -1.80 -0.23
N ALA A 68 7.97 -3.02 0.00
CA ALA A 68 7.09 -4.18 0.17
C ALA A 68 6.20 -4.07 1.42
N GLU A 69 6.61 -3.34 2.48
CA GLU A 69 5.72 -3.07 3.61
C GLU A 69 4.60 -2.09 3.23
N LEU A 70 4.92 -1.05 2.43
CA LEU A 70 3.90 -0.13 1.94
C LEU A 70 2.91 -0.79 0.99
N VAL A 71 3.36 -1.74 0.15
CA VAL A 71 2.43 -2.58 -0.63
C VAL A 71 1.40 -3.24 0.27
N LYS A 72 1.84 -3.90 1.35
CA LYS A 72 0.94 -4.56 2.30
C LYS A 72 -0.01 -3.57 2.95
N HIS A 73 0.51 -2.43 3.41
CA HIS A 73 -0.30 -1.38 4.02
C HIS A 73 -1.42 -0.90 3.08
N HIS A 74 -1.09 -0.55 1.84
CA HIS A 74 -2.07 -0.07 0.86
C HIS A 74 -3.09 -1.15 0.47
N LEU A 75 -2.66 -2.42 0.38
CA LEU A 75 -3.58 -3.55 0.17
C LEU A 75 -4.54 -3.71 1.35
N TRP A 76 -4.06 -3.60 2.59
CA TRP A 76 -4.92 -3.70 3.75
C TRP A 76 -5.93 -2.57 3.84
N VAL A 77 -5.51 -1.33 3.58
CA VAL A 77 -6.43 -0.17 3.52
C VAL A 77 -7.54 -0.40 2.49
N LEU A 78 -7.23 -0.92 1.29
CA LEU A 78 -8.27 -1.26 0.32
C LEU A 78 -9.19 -2.37 0.85
N TRP A 79 -8.61 -3.40 1.44
CA TRP A 79 -9.35 -4.55 1.92
C TRP A 79 -10.31 -4.22 3.06
N THR A 80 -9.86 -3.43 4.05
CA THR A 80 -10.63 -3.12 5.26
C THR A 80 -11.48 -1.87 5.13
N ASP A 81 -11.00 -0.85 4.40
CA ASP A 81 -11.62 0.47 4.43
C ASP A 81 -12.41 0.76 3.16
N TYR A 82 -11.95 0.28 1.99
CA TYR A 82 -12.66 0.48 0.73
C TYR A 82 -13.74 -0.57 0.50
N PHE A 83 -13.35 -1.85 0.43
CA PHE A 83 -14.30 -2.93 0.13
C PHE A 83 -15.37 -3.08 1.23
N LYS A 84 -16.55 -3.58 0.85
CA LYS A 84 -17.79 -3.61 1.63
C LYS A 84 -18.47 -4.97 1.43
N PRO A 85 -19.39 -5.40 2.30
CA PRO A 85 -20.03 -6.72 2.20
C PRO A 85 -20.58 -7.04 0.81
N GLU A 86 -21.24 -6.08 0.15
CA GLU A 86 -21.79 -6.22 -1.20
C GLU A 86 -20.72 -6.53 -2.26
N HIS A 87 -19.51 -5.97 -2.11
CA HIS A 87 -18.38 -6.28 -2.99
C HIS A 87 -17.83 -7.69 -2.75
N LEU A 88 -17.86 -8.16 -1.51
CA LEU A 88 -17.39 -9.50 -1.13
C LEU A 88 -18.36 -10.59 -1.58
N GLU A 89 -19.66 -10.29 -1.53
CA GLU A 89 -20.71 -11.17 -2.07
C GLU A 89 -20.62 -11.28 -3.60
N ALA A 90 -20.37 -10.17 -4.30
CA ALA A 90 -20.18 -10.16 -5.75
C ALA A 90 -18.85 -10.81 -6.20
N HIS A 91 -17.82 -10.77 -5.34
CA HIS A 91 -16.50 -11.32 -5.60
C HIS A 91 -16.03 -12.24 -4.46
N PRO A 92 -16.54 -13.49 -4.37
CA PRO A 92 -16.23 -14.41 -3.26
C PRO A 92 -14.74 -14.75 -3.12
N THR A 93 -13.96 -14.58 -4.18
CA THR A 93 -12.50 -14.83 -4.19
C THR A 93 -11.69 -13.65 -3.67
N LEU A 94 -12.30 -12.50 -3.36
CA LEU A 94 -11.58 -11.26 -3.04
C LEU A 94 -10.73 -11.39 -1.76
N HIS A 95 -11.23 -12.08 -0.74
CA HIS A 95 -10.46 -12.35 0.48
C HIS A 95 -9.18 -13.15 0.21
N ASP A 96 -9.30 -14.23 -0.57
CA ASP A 96 -8.17 -15.08 -0.93
C ASP A 96 -7.16 -14.31 -1.80
N LEU A 97 -7.65 -13.47 -2.71
CA LEU A 97 -6.79 -12.62 -3.54
C LEU A 97 -5.97 -11.63 -2.70
N PHE A 98 -6.58 -10.93 -1.74
CA PHE A 98 -5.85 -10.05 -0.82
C PHE A 98 -4.86 -10.81 0.06
N TRP A 99 -5.23 -12.00 0.53
CA TRP A 99 -4.33 -12.85 1.32
C TRP A 99 -3.10 -13.28 0.50
N LYS A 100 -3.31 -13.73 -0.75
CA LYS A 100 -2.24 -14.11 -1.67
C LYS A 100 -1.33 -12.92 -2.02
N ALA A 101 -1.90 -11.78 -2.40
CA ALA A 101 -1.14 -10.55 -2.68
C ALA A 101 -0.27 -10.12 -1.48
N THR A 102 -0.85 -10.14 -0.28
CA THR A 102 -0.12 -9.82 0.96
C THR A 102 1.00 -10.82 1.23
N LYS A 103 0.78 -12.12 0.96
CA LYS A 103 1.80 -13.17 1.08
C LYS A 103 2.93 -12.99 0.07
N SER A 104 2.60 -12.71 -1.19
CA SER A 104 3.59 -12.40 -2.24
C SER A 104 4.42 -11.17 -1.88
N ALA A 105 3.82 -10.12 -1.31
CA ALA A 105 4.56 -8.97 -0.80
C ALA A 105 5.51 -9.35 0.36
N GLY A 106 5.05 -10.22 1.28
CA GLY A 106 5.89 -10.76 2.36
C GLY A 106 6.99 -11.72 1.88
N GLU A 107 6.81 -12.38 0.75
CA GLU A 107 7.82 -13.23 0.10
C GLU A 107 8.86 -12.38 -0.64
N ALA A 108 8.41 -11.33 -1.35
CA ALA A 108 9.27 -10.40 -2.06
C ALA A 108 10.33 -9.74 -1.14
N LYS A 109 10.04 -9.60 0.15
CA LYS A 109 10.99 -9.19 1.19
C LYS A 109 12.20 -10.13 1.34
N LYS A 110 11.95 -11.43 1.22
CA LYS A 110 12.91 -12.52 1.55
C LYS A 110 13.70 -13.03 0.35
N THR A 111 13.43 -12.51 -0.84
CA THR A 111 14.03 -12.97 -2.10
C THR A 111 14.44 -11.80 -2.99
N ASN A 112 15.27 -12.08 -3.99
CA ASN A 112 15.58 -11.19 -5.12
C ASN A 112 15.15 -11.80 -6.46
N ASP A 113 14.30 -12.84 -6.42
CA ASP A 113 13.69 -13.42 -7.62
C ASP A 113 12.58 -12.51 -8.16
N VAL A 114 12.82 -11.93 -9.35
CA VAL A 114 11.90 -11.01 -10.03
C VAL A 114 10.54 -11.67 -10.32
N ALA A 115 10.49 -13.00 -10.48
CA ALA A 115 9.22 -13.70 -10.72
C ALA A 115 8.23 -13.57 -9.55
N VAL A 116 8.72 -13.40 -8.32
CA VAL A 116 7.87 -13.13 -7.14
C VAL A 116 7.24 -11.74 -7.24
N ALA A 117 8.00 -10.75 -7.73
CA ALA A 117 7.47 -9.40 -7.94
C ALA A 117 6.47 -9.35 -9.12
N ASP A 118 6.68 -10.14 -10.17
CA ASP A 118 5.73 -10.28 -11.27
C ASP A 118 4.40 -10.89 -10.82
N ARG A 119 4.44 -11.93 -9.99
CA ARG A 119 3.25 -12.50 -9.36
C ARG A 119 2.51 -11.46 -8.52
N LEU A 120 3.24 -10.74 -7.65
CA LEU A 120 2.67 -9.68 -6.83
C LEU A 120 1.97 -8.61 -7.67
N LEU A 121 2.60 -8.16 -8.76
CA LEU A 121 2.00 -7.17 -9.67
C LEU A 121 0.73 -7.71 -10.34
N SER A 122 0.73 -8.96 -10.78
CA SER A 122 -0.46 -9.60 -11.37
C SER A 122 -1.61 -9.72 -10.37
N GLU A 123 -1.31 -10.02 -9.10
CA GLU A 123 -2.32 -10.09 -8.03
C GLU A 123 -2.90 -8.70 -7.73
N ILE A 124 -2.06 -7.66 -7.70
CA ILE A 124 -2.49 -6.27 -7.55
C ILE A 124 -3.35 -5.82 -8.74
N ASP A 125 -3.01 -6.22 -9.96
CA ASP A 125 -3.78 -5.90 -11.16
C ASP A 125 -5.17 -6.55 -11.13
N ALA A 126 -5.28 -7.80 -10.68
CA ALA A 126 -6.58 -8.44 -10.47
C ALA A 126 -7.43 -7.74 -9.40
N ILE A 127 -6.81 -7.25 -8.31
CA ILE A 127 -7.49 -6.43 -7.31
C ILE A 127 -7.95 -5.10 -7.93
N ALA A 128 -7.12 -4.49 -8.78
CA ALA A 128 -7.44 -3.23 -9.44
C ALA A 128 -8.61 -3.38 -10.43
N GLU A 129 -8.67 -4.46 -11.18
CA GLU A 129 -9.81 -4.76 -12.07
C GLU A 129 -11.12 -4.82 -11.30
N ILE A 130 -11.14 -5.52 -10.15
CA ILE A 130 -12.31 -5.59 -9.27
C ILE A 130 -12.63 -4.20 -8.71
N PHE A 131 -11.63 -3.47 -8.20
CA PHE A 131 -11.81 -2.11 -7.68
C PHE A 131 -12.48 -1.18 -8.70
N TRP A 132 -12.02 -1.17 -9.95
CA TRP A 132 -12.60 -0.32 -10.99
C TRP A 132 -13.96 -0.81 -11.47
N ALA A 133 -14.26 -2.11 -11.35
CA ALA A 133 -15.59 -2.63 -11.60
C ALA A 133 -16.62 -2.13 -10.58
N THR A 134 -16.23 -1.90 -9.31
CA THR A 134 -17.14 -1.36 -8.27
C THR A 134 -17.33 0.16 -8.35
N LYS A 135 -16.62 0.84 -9.26
CA LYS A 135 -16.75 2.28 -9.54
C LYS A 135 -17.66 2.60 -10.73
N LYS A 136 -18.16 1.58 -11.43
CA LYS A 136 -19.10 1.71 -12.54
C LYS A 136 -20.53 1.71 -12.04
#